data_AF-A0A485AS50-F1
#
_entry.id   AF-A0A485AS50-F1
#
_cell.length_a   1.000
_cell.length_b   1.000
_cell.length_c   1.000
_cell.angle_alpha   90.00
_cell.angle_beta   90.00
_cell.angle_gamma   90.00
#
_symmetry.space_group_name_H-M   'P 1'
#
loop_
_entity.id
_entity.type
_entity.pdbx_description
1 polymer ?
#
loop_
_entity_poly.entity_id
_entity_poly.type
_entity_poly.pdbx_seq_one_letter_code
_entity_poly.pdbx_strand_id
1 'polypeptide(L)'
;MARKPKEIKTDPLEVILWKAADKLRKNIDAAEYKHVVLGLIFLKYISDSFESHYELLKAGKGEFAGADPEDKDEYTAYNVFFVPELARWNYLISKAKLPEIGKMVDDAMELIEAGNPQLKGVLPKVYARQNLDATVLGELIDLIGNIALGDAKARSADVLGHVFEYFLGEFALAEGKQGGQFYTPKSIVSLLVNMLEPYKGRVF
;
A
#
# COMPACT_ATOMS: atom_id res chain seq x y z
N MET A 1 7.29 -37.47 32.13
CA MET A 1 6.72 -36.11 31.92
C MET A 1 7.17 -35.60 30.56
N ALA A 2 6.31 -35.70 29.54
CA ALA A 2 6.60 -35.16 28.21
C ALA A 2 6.45 -33.64 28.24
N ARG A 3 7.51 -32.90 27.91
CA ARG A 3 7.44 -31.44 27.73
C ARG A 3 6.52 -31.15 26.55
N LYS A 4 5.43 -30.42 26.77
CA LYS A 4 4.60 -29.89 25.68
C LYS A 4 5.49 -29.06 24.74
N PRO A 5 5.41 -29.23 23.42
CA PRO A 5 6.13 -28.37 22.48
C PRO A 5 5.67 -26.92 22.68
N LYS A 6 6.62 -25.98 22.75
CA LYS A 6 6.32 -24.53 22.74
C LYS A 6 5.65 -24.21 21.40
N GLU A 7 4.37 -23.87 21.41
CA GLU A 7 3.73 -23.21 20.28
C GLU A 7 4.49 -21.91 20.01
N ILE A 8 5.20 -21.86 18.90
CA ILE A 8 5.77 -20.61 18.39
C ILE A 8 4.56 -19.84 17.86
N LYS A 9 4.03 -18.92 18.67
CA LYS A 9 3.06 -17.93 18.20
C LYS A 9 3.82 -17.02 17.24
N THR A 10 3.74 -17.31 15.95
CA THR A 10 4.15 -16.37 14.91
C THR A 10 3.17 -15.21 14.95
N ASP A 11 3.70 -14.00 15.17
CA ASP A 11 2.91 -12.78 15.12
C ASP A 11 2.22 -12.67 13.74
N PRO A 12 1.01 -12.07 13.67
CA PRO A 12 0.38 -11.76 12.40
C PRO A 12 1.28 -10.91 11.50
N LEU A 13 1.12 -11.03 10.18
CA LEU A 13 1.96 -10.35 9.20
C LEU A 13 1.98 -8.83 9.43
N GLU A 14 0.83 -8.24 9.69
CA GLU A 14 0.64 -6.82 9.99
C GLU A 14 1.45 -6.37 11.21
N VAL A 15 1.55 -7.20 12.25
CA VAL A 15 2.33 -6.92 13.46
C VAL A 15 3.83 -7.00 13.17
N ILE A 16 4.26 -7.97 12.36
CA ILE A 16 5.66 -8.11 11.94
C ILE A 16 6.08 -6.90 11.11
N LEU A 17 5.26 -6.52 10.13
CA LEU A 17 5.48 -5.37 9.27
C LEU A 17 5.51 -4.08 10.07
N TRP A 18 4.58 -3.90 11.01
CA TRP A 18 4.56 -2.73 11.88
C TRP A 18 5.81 -2.64 12.74
N LYS A 19 6.21 -3.72 13.43
CA LYS A 19 7.43 -3.74 14.25
C LYS A 19 8.68 -3.42 13.44
N ALA A 20 8.72 -3.84 12.18
CA ALA A 20 9.85 -3.58 11.32
C ALA A 20 9.84 -2.13 10.78
N ALA A 21 8.68 -1.61 10.38
CA ALA A 21 8.52 -0.20 10.02
C ALA A 21 8.81 0.74 11.21
N ASP A 22 8.31 0.43 12.41
CA ASP A 22 8.55 1.24 13.61
C ASP A 22 10.04 1.30 13.99
N LYS A 23 10.80 0.23 13.76
CA LYS A 23 12.28 0.26 13.90
C LYS A 23 12.93 1.20 12.89
N LEU A 24 12.41 1.25 11.67
CA LEU A 24 12.90 2.09 10.58
C LEU A 24 12.56 3.57 10.79
N ARG A 25 11.50 3.88 11.55
CA ARG A 25 11.08 5.25 11.87
C ARG A 25 12.18 6.12 12.51
N LYS A 26 13.10 5.52 13.29
CA LYS A 26 14.19 6.21 14.03
C LYS A 26 13.70 7.47 14.77
N ASN A 27 13.95 8.66 14.21
CA ASN A 27 13.65 9.96 14.83
C ASN A 27 12.49 10.72 14.16
N ILE A 28 11.76 10.09 13.23
CA ILE A 28 10.67 10.74 12.50
C ILE A 28 9.41 10.75 13.36
N ASP A 29 8.66 11.86 13.36
CA ASP A 29 7.39 11.93 14.08
C ASP A 29 6.33 11.00 13.47
N ALA A 30 5.39 10.51 14.28
CA ALA A 30 4.37 9.55 13.83
C ALA A 30 3.48 10.16 12.75
N ALA A 31 3.17 11.45 12.90
CA ALA A 31 2.33 12.17 11.96
C ALA A 31 2.99 12.36 10.60
N GLU A 32 4.31 12.43 10.53
CA GLU A 32 5.04 12.48 9.26
C GLU A 32 5.27 11.07 8.70
N TYR A 33 5.66 10.13 9.56
CA TYR A 33 5.98 8.76 9.17
C TYR A 33 4.78 8.01 8.61
N LYS A 34 3.56 8.30 9.09
CA LYS A 34 2.33 7.68 8.55
C LYS A 34 2.16 7.93 7.06
N HIS A 35 2.45 9.14 6.59
CA HIS A 35 2.25 9.50 5.20
C HIS A 35 3.25 8.78 4.31
N VAL A 36 4.49 8.61 4.78
CA VAL A 36 5.54 7.85 4.10
C VAL A 36 5.11 6.40 3.94
N VAL A 37 4.77 5.73 5.03
CA VAL A 37 4.47 4.29 5.04
C VAL A 37 3.17 3.98 4.30
N LEU A 38 2.08 4.70 4.61
CA LEU A 38 0.79 4.47 3.96
C LEU A 38 0.85 4.76 2.46
N GLY A 39 1.60 5.79 2.05
CA GLY A 39 1.82 6.07 0.62
C GLY A 39 2.57 4.94 -0.09
N LEU A 40 3.58 4.33 0.55
CA LEU A 40 4.31 3.21 -0.06
C LEU A 40 3.46 1.94 -0.14
N ILE A 41 2.65 1.65 0.89
CA ILE A 41 1.69 0.52 0.85
C ILE A 41 0.69 0.73 -0.30
N PHE A 42 0.21 1.95 -0.47
CA PHE A 42 -0.71 2.29 -1.56
C PHE A 42 -0.05 2.19 -2.94
N LEU A 43 1.19 2.66 -3.08
CA LEU A 43 1.97 2.52 -4.31
C LEU A 43 2.21 1.05 -4.68
N LYS A 44 2.49 0.20 -3.68
CA LYS A 44 2.61 -1.25 -3.86
C LYS A 44 1.30 -1.85 -4.34
N TYR A 45 0.18 -1.51 -3.69
CA TYR A 45 -1.15 -1.98 -4.09
C TYR A 45 -1.49 -1.64 -5.54
N ILE A 46 -1.29 -0.37 -5.93
CA ILE A 46 -1.53 0.09 -7.29
C ILE A 46 -0.62 -0.63 -8.28
N SER A 47 0.67 -0.77 -7.95
CA SER A 47 1.63 -1.46 -8.82
C SER A 47 1.27 -2.93 -9.02
N ASP A 48 0.87 -3.64 -7.96
CA ASP A 48 0.49 -5.05 -8.05
C ASP A 48 -0.82 -5.25 -8.83
N SER A 49 -1.78 -4.36 -8.63
CA SER A 49 -3.04 -4.37 -9.39
C SER A 49 -2.77 -4.11 -10.88
N PHE A 50 -1.86 -3.18 -11.20
CA PHE A 50 -1.46 -2.89 -12.57
C PHE A 50 -0.70 -4.05 -13.20
N GLU A 51 0.32 -4.60 -12.53
CA GLU A 51 1.15 -5.70 -13.04
C GLU A 51 0.31 -6.95 -13.32
N SER A 52 -0.64 -7.25 -12.42
CA SER A 52 -1.59 -8.35 -12.62
C SER A 52 -2.44 -8.16 -13.88
N HIS A 53 -2.94 -6.94 -14.12
CA HIS A 53 -3.76 -6.64 -15.30
C HIS A 53 -2.92 -6.58 -16.58
N TYR A 54 -1.70 -6.04 -16.48
CA TYR A 54 -0.72 -6.02 -17.55
C TYR A 54 -0.38 -7.44 -18.04
N GLU A 55 -0.18 -8.40 -17.13
CA GLU A 55 0.06 -9.80 -17.52
C GLU A 55 -1.18 -10.47 -18.14
N LEU A 56 -2.40 -10.06 -17.78
CA LEU A 56 -3.63 -10.51 -18.45
C LEU A 56 -3.73 -9.96 -19.89
N LEU A 57 -3.46 -8.66 -20.06
CA LEU A 57 -3.44 -7.99 -21.37
C LEU A 57 -2.38 -8.61 -22.28
N LYS A 58 -1.17 -8.80 -21.76
CA LYS A 58 -0.05 -9.43 -22.47
C LYS A 58 -0.29 -10.90 -22.79
N ALA A 59 -1.01 -11.63 -21.95
CA ALA A 59 -1.42 -13.00 -22.27
C ALA A 59 -2.33 -13.04 -23.51
N GLY A 60 -3.05 -11.95 -23.83
CA GLY A 60 -3.76 -11.77 -25.09
C GLY A 60 -4.86 -12.81 -25.34
N LYS A 61 -5.49 -13.32 -24.29
CA LYS A 61 -6.52 -14.36 -24.36
C LYS A 61 -7.91 -13.78 -24.11
N GLY A 62 -8.90 -14.21 -24.90
CA GLY A 62 -10.30 -13.83 -24.71
C GLY A 62 -10.55 -12.36 -25.08
N GLU A 63 -11.16 -11.61 -24.17
CA GLU A 63 -11.49 -10.18 -24.36
C GLU A 63 -10.25 -9.27 -24.53
N PHE A 64 -9.06 -9.76 -24.16
CA PHE A 64 -7.80 -9.01 -24.24
C PHE A 64 -7.01 -9.28 -25.54
N ALA A 65 -7.59 -9.99 -26.51
CA ALA A 65 -6.92 -10.30 -27.77
C ALA A 65 -6.73 -9.03 -28.63
N GLY A 66 -5.48 -8.57 -28.77
CA GLY A 66 -5.15 -7.36 -29.51
C GLY A 66 -5.18 -6.07 -28.68
N ALA A 67 -5.38 -6.18 -27.37
CA ALA A 67 -5.25 -5.08 -26.44
C ALA A 67 -3.79 -4.61 -26.36
N ASP A 68 -3.58 -3.30 -26.21
CA ASP A 68 -2.26 -2.71 -25.98
C ASP A 68 -2.01 -2.59 -24.46
N PRO A 69 -1.06 -3.34 -23.89
CA PRO A 69 -0.73 -3.24 -22.47
C PRO A 69 -0.22 -1.87 -22.02
N GLU A 70 0.11 -0.96 -22.94
CA GLU A 70 0.53 0.41 -22.61
C GLU A 70 -0.59 1.45 -22.86
N ASP A 71 -1.78 1.02 -23.28
CA ASP A 71 -2.96 1.89 -23.39
C ASP A 71 -3.68 2.03 -22.04
N LYS A 72 -3.93 3.28 -21.63
CA LYS A 72 -4.58 3.62 -20.35
C LYS A 72 -6.06 3.22 -20.31
N ASP A 73 -6.72 3.20 -21.46
CA ASP A 73 -8.17 2.96 -21.52
C ASP A 73 -8.50 1.50 -21.15
N GLU A 74 -7.59 0.56 -21.43
CA GLU A 74 -7.68 -0.87 -21.09
C GLU A 74 -7.66 -1.13 -19.57
N TYR A 75 -7.11 -0.20 -18.78
CA TYR A 75 -7.06 -0.30 -17.31
C TYR A 75 -8.29 0.36 -16.67
N THR A 76 -8.73 1.47 -17.25
CA THR A 76 -9.83 2.29 -16.70
C THR A 76 -11.15 1.50 -16.63
N ALA A 77 -11.41 0.63 -17.61
CA ALA A 77 -12.60 -0.22 -17.66
C ALA A 77 -12.72 -1.20 -16.47
N TYR A 78 -11.58 -1.59 -15.87
CA TYR A 78 -11.52 -2.54 -14.77
C TYR A 78 -11.26 -1.86 -13.41
N ASN A 79 -11.37 -0.53 -13.34
CA ASN A 79 -11.00 0.29 -12.18
C ASN A 79 -9.55 0.05 -11.71
N VAL A 80 -8.65 -0.24 -12.65
CA VAL A 80 -7.22 -0.33 -12.38
C VAL A 80 -6.57 0.99 -12.76
N PHE A 81 -5.74 1.53 -11.88
CA PHE A 81 -4.98 2.73 -12.19
C PHE A 81 -3.82 2.40 -13.11
N PHE A 82 -3.60 3.25 -14.11
CA PHE A 82 -2.46 3.10 -15.00
C PHE A 82 -1.16 3.50 -14.30
N VAL A 83 -0.14 2.64 -14.37
CA VAL A 83 1.16 2.85 -13.72
C VAL A 83 2.27 2.90 -14.77
N PRO A 84 2.85 4.09 -15.01
CA PRO A 84 4.00 4.24 -15.92
C PRO A 84 5.19 3.40 -15.48
N GLU A 85 6.05 3.00 -16.41
CA GLU A 85 7.20 2.13 -16.13
C GLU A 85 8.09 2.62 -14.98
N LEU A 86 8.35 3.93 -14.93
CA LEU A 86 9.16 4.58 -13.90
C LEU A 86 8.53 4.55 -12.51
N ALA A 87 7.21 4.32 -12.43
CA ALA A 87 6.45 4.27 -11.19
C ALA A 87 6.09 2.84 -10.75
N ARG A 88 6.46 1.82 -11.54
CA ARG A 88 6.22 0.41 -11.20
C ARG A 88 7.08 0.02 -10.00
N TRP A 89 6.50 -0.75 -9.07
CA TRP A 89 7.20 -1.19 -7.86
C TRP A 89 8.52 -1.93 -8.14
N ASN A 90 8.57 -2.80 -9.16
CA ASN A 90 9.78 -3.52 -9.54
C ASN A 90 10.92 -2.59 -9.98
N TYR A 91 10.59 -1.46 -10.62
CA TYR A 91 11.56 -0.44 -10.97
C TYR A 91 12.12 0.23 -9.71
N LEU A 92 11.25 0.59 -8.76
CA LEU A 92 11.65 1.24 -7.51
C LEU A 92 12.50 0.33 -6.62
N ILE A 93 12.18 -0.96 -6.49
CA ILE A 93 13.04 -1.93 -5.78
C ILE A 93 14.43 -1.98 -6.42
N SER A 94 14.52 -2.04 -7.75
CA SER A 94 15.82 -2.10 -8.44
C SER A 94 16.70 -0.88 -8.18
N LYS A 95 16.08 0.25 -7.83
CA LYS A 95 16.71 1.53 -7.51
C LYS A 95 16.76 1.84 -6.01
N ALA A 96 16.21 0.98 -5.15
CA ALA A 96 16.06 1.23 -3.72
C ALA A 96 17.39 1.48 -2.98
N LYS A 97 18.50 0.99 -3.54
CA LYS A 97 19.86 1.19 -2.99
C LYS A 97 20.50 2.52 -3.39
N LEU A 98 19.85 3.31 -4.24
CA LEU A 98 20.37 4.60 -4.68
C LEU A 98 20.02 5.69 -3.66
N PRO A 99 20.94 6.65 -3.44
CA PRO A 99 20.69 7.77 -2.53
C PRO A 99 19.57 8.71 -3.03
N GLU A 100 19.24 8.65 -4.32
CA GLU A 100 18.19 9.46 -4.96
C GLU A 100 16.80 8.80 -4.93
N ILE A 101 16.63 7.66 -4.24
CA ILE A 101 15.36 6.93 -4.18
C ILE A 101 14.19 7.80 -3.72
N GLY A 102 14.41 8.73 -2.78
CA GLY A 102 13.36 9.64 -2.32
C GLY A 102 12.78 10.49 -3.46
N LYS A 103 13.64 11.01 -4.34
CA LYS A 103 13.22 11.77 -5.52
C LYS A 103 12.52 10.87 -6.54
N MET A 104 13.03 9.65 -6.76
CA MET A 104 12.41 8.69 -7.67
C MET A 104 10.99 8.30 -7.23
N VAL A 105 10.76 8.17 -5.92
CA VAL A 105 9.42 7.89 -5.38
C VAL A 105 8.51 9.11 -5.56
N ASP A 106 8.99 10.33 -5.28
CA ASP A 106 8.19 11.55 -5.51
C ASP A 106 7.82 11.71 -7.00
N ASP A 107 8.79 11.51 -7.90
CA ASP A 107 8.58 11.55 -9.35
C ASP A 107 7.59 10.45 -9.80
N ALA A 108 7.69 9.24 -9.25
CA ALA A 108 6.76 8.14 -9.51
C ALA A 108 5.32 8.49 -9.09
N MET A 109 5.15 9.06 -7.89
CA MET A 109 3.84 9.50 -7.40
C MET A 109 3.24 10.57 -8.31
N GLU A 110 4.04 11.55 -8.74
CA GLU A 110 3.58 12.60 -9.67
C GLU A 110 3.18 12.04 -11.04
N LEU A 111 3.93 11.08 -11.58
CA LEU A 111 3.59 10.40 -12.82
C LEU A 111 2.27 9.62 -12.73
N ILE A 112 2.01 8.97 -11.59
CA ILE A 112 0.73 8.27 -11.35
C ILE A 112 -0.42 9.28 -11.27
N GLU A 113 -0.25 10.41 -10.58
CA GLU A 113 -1.29 11.46 -10.52
C GLU A 113 -1.57 12.08 -11.90
N ALA A 114 -0.53 12.30 -12.70
CA ALA A 114 -0.66 12.82 -14.07
C ALA A 114 -1.39 11.82 -14.98
N GLY A 115 -1.19 10.52 -14.74
CA GLY A 115 -1.87 9.44 -15.46
C GLY A 115 -3.33 9.23 -15.03
N ASN A 116 -3.68 9.55 -13.78
CA ASN A 116 -4.93 9.17 -13.16
C ASN A 116 -5.58 10.37 -12.44
N PRO A 117 -6.54 11.07 -13.08
CA PRO A 117 -7.18 12.26 -12.51
C PRO A 117 -7.82 12.06 -11.12
N GLN A 118 -8.25 10.83 -10.81
CA GLN A 118 -8.86 10.47 -9.52
C GLN A 118 -7.87 10.48 -8.35
N LEU A 119 -6.56 10.33 -8.62
CA LEU A 119 -5.52 10.27 -7.59
C LEU A 119 -4.86 11.63 -7.34
N LYS A 120 -5.27 12.68 -8.05
CA LYS A 120 -4.66 14.00 -7.98
C LYS A 120 -4.74 14.59 -6.56
N GLY A 121 -3.59 14.77 -5.91
CA GLY A 121 -3.47 15.34 -4.57
C GLY A 121 -3.69 14.32 -3.44
N VAL A 122 -3.85 13.04 -3.77
CA VAL A 122 -3.98 11.95 -2.79
C VAL A 122 -2.62 11.40 -2.41
N LEU A 123 -1.68 11.35 -3.36
CA LEU A 123 -0.39 10.72 -3.15
C LEU A 123 0.57 11.68 -2.43
N PRO A 124 1.23 11.25 -1.34
CA PRO A 124 2.20 12.07 -0.64
C PRO A 124 3.46 12.24 -1.50
N LYS A 125 4.01 13.46 -1.54
CA LYS A 125 5.25 13.82 -2.26
C LYS A 125 6.30 14.35 -1.28
N VAL A 126 6.58 13.55 -0.26
CA VAL A 126 7.39 13.96 0.91
C VAL A 126 8.63 13.09 1.07
N TYR A 127 8.97 12.30 0.06
CA TYR A 127 10.02 11.27 0.13
C TYR A 127 11.42 11.85 -0.10
N ALA A 128 11.57 12.95 -0.85
CA ALA A 128 12.85 13.63 -1.07
C ALA A 128 13.28 14.58 0.07
N ARG A 129 12.60 14.56 1.23
CA ARG A 129 12.93 15.44 2.36
C ARG A 129 14.22 14.99 3.05
N GLN A 130 15.05 15.95 3.48
CA GLN A 130 16.34 15.67 4.15
C GLN A 130 16.20 14.95 5.50
N ASN A 131 15.01 14.96 6.12
CA ASN A 131 14.74 14.23 7.35
C ASN A 131 14.48 12.73 7.13
N LEU A 132 14.32 12.30 5.88
CA LEU A 132 14.15 10.90 5.51
C LEU A 132 15.47 10.35 4.97
N ASP A 133 16.05 9.40 5.70
CA ASP A 133 17.27 8.71 5.28
C ASP A 133 16.96 7.80 4.09
N ALA A 134 17.65 8.00 2.96
CA ALA A 134 17.47 7.20 1.75
C ALA A 134 17.66 5.68 1.99
N THR A 135 18.55 5.32 2.93
CA THR A 135 18.77 3.93 3.35
C THR A 135 17.54 3.35 4.01
N VAL A 136 16.91 4.13 4.91
CA VAL A 136 15.69 3.74 5.61
C VAL A 136 14.53 3.59 4.63
N LEU A 137 14.43 4.50 3.65
CA LEU A 137 13.42 4.41 2.61
C LEU A 137 13.61 3.16 1.73
N GLY A 138 14.85 2.85 1.34
CA GLY A 138 15.17 1.62 0.61
C GLY A 138 14.81 0.36 1.39
N GLU A 139 15.17 0.29 2.68
CA GLU A 139 14.81 -0.82 3.56
C GLU A 139 13.30 -0.97 3.73
N LEU A 140 12.56 0.14 3.78
CA LEU A 140 11.09 0.14 3.86
C LEU A 140 10.46 -0.36 2.55
N ILE A 141 10.99 0.04 1.40
CA ILE A 141 10.57 -0.47 0.09
C ILE A 141 10.85 -1.97 -0.01
N ASP A 142 12.01 -2.45 0.41
CA ASP A 142 12.34 -3.87 0.43
C ASP A 142 11.42 -4.65 1.37
N LEU A 143 11.09 -4.07 2.54
CA LEU A 143 10.17 -4.67 3.50
C LEU A 143 8.77 -4.83 2.92
N ILE A 144 8.23 -3.78 2.30
CA ILE A 144 6.91 -3.80 1.67
C ILE A 144 6.92 -4.69 0.41
N GLY A 145 8.04 -4.73 -0.31
CA GLY A 145 8.23 -5.61 -1.47
C GLY A 145 8.19 -7.09 -1.11
N ASN A 146 8.75 -7.45 0.05
CA ASN A 146 8.72 -8.82 0.57
C ASN A 146 7.34 -9.28 1.07
N ILE A 147 6.33 -8.40 1.09
CA ILE A 147 4.93 -8.79 1.36
C ILE A 147 4.40 -9.75 0.28
N ALA A 148 5.13 -9.91 -0.84
CA ALA A 148 5.02 -10.97 -1.85
C ALA A 148 3.75 -11.84 -1.71
N LEU A 149 2.67 -11.26 -2.20
CA LEU A 149 1.35 -11.83 -2.18
C LEU A 149 1.30 -12.88 -3.28
N GLY A 150 1.46 -14.15 -2.89
CA GLY A 150 1.35 -15.27 -3.81
C GLY A 150 -0.03 -15.31 -4.49
N ASP A 151 -0.02 -15.12 -5.82
CA ASP A 151 -0.91 -15.68 -6.85
C ASP A 151 -2.43 -15.69 -6.64
N ALA A 152 -3.00 -14.79 -5.85
CA ALA A 152 -4.45 -14.61 -5.84
C ALA A 152 -4.83 -13.13 -5.69
N LYS A 153 -5.22 -12.51 -6.81
CA LYS A 153 -5.84 -11.18 -6.98
C LYS A 153 -6.64 -10.69 -5.76
N ALA A 154 -7.48 -11.55 -5.18
CA ALA A 154 -8.29 -11.23 -4.01
C ALA A 154 -7.48 -11.25 -2.70
N ARG A 155 -6.67 -12.29 -2.45
CA ARG A 155 -5.84 -12.36 -1.23
C ARG A 155 -4.82 -11.23 -1.16
N SER A 156 -4.24 -10.85 -2.30
CA SER A 156 -3.27 -9.76 -2.36
C SER A 156 -3.87 -8.42 -1.93
N ALA A 157 -4.98 -8.06 -2.56
CA ALA A 157 -5.71 -6.84 -2.24
C ALA A 157 -6.24 -6.85 -0.79
N ASP A 158 -6.79 -7.97 -0.34
CA ASP A 158 -7.34 -8.11 1.01
C ASP A 158 -6.23 -7.99 2.07
N VAL A 159 -5.08 -8.62 1.86
CA VAL A 159 -3.95 -8.56 2.81
C VAL A 159 -3.37 -7.15 2.88
N LEU A 160 -3.12 -6.48 1.74
CA LEU A 160 -2.62 -5.09 1.76
C LEU A 160 -3.64 -4.13 2.37
N GLY A 161 -4.94 -4.32 2.09
CA GLY A 161 -6.02 -3.56 2.72
C GLY A 161 -6.03 -3.73 4.24
N HIS A 162 -5.93 -4.96 4.73
CA HIS A 162 -5.84 -5.23 6.17
C HIS A 162 -4.59 -4.64 6.82
N VAL A 163 -3.44 -4.73 6.16
CA VAL A 163 -2.20 -4.09 6.63
C VAL A 163 -2.37 -2.57 6.66
N PHE A 164 -2.99 -1.98 5.65
CA PHE A 164 -3.27 -0.55 5.60
C PHE A 164 -4.18 -0.09 6.75
N GLU A 165 -5.30 -0.81 7.00
CA GLU A 165 -6.21 -0.57 8.14
C GLU A 165 -5.47 -0.66 9.47
N TYR A 166 -4.63 -1.69 9.63
CA TYR A 166 -3.86 -1.92 10.86
C TYR A 166 -2.89 -0.78 11.13
N PHE A 167 -2.10 -0.38 10.11
CA PHE A 167 -1.15 0.73 10.23
C PHE A 167 -1.86 2.04 10.54
N LEU A 168 -3.02 2.30 9.92
CA LEU A 168 -3.83 3.48 10.22
C LEU A 168 -4.24 3.52 11.70
N GLY A 169 -4.67 2.39 12.26
CA GLY A 169 -5.01 2.26 13.67
C GLY A 169 -3.82 2.48 14.60
N GLU A 170 -2.68 1.84 14.31
CA GLU A 170 -1.45 1.99 15.10
C GLU A 170 -0.91 3.43 15.07
N PHE A 171 -0.94 4.09 13.91
CA PHE A 171 -0.56 5.50 13.80
C PHE A 171 -1.51 6.42 14.58
N ALA A 172 -2.82 6.15 14.57
CA ALA A 172 -3.77 6.91 15.37
C ALA A 172 -3.52 6.76 16.88
N LEU A 173 -3.15 5.55 17.33
CA LEU A 173 -2.73 5.30 18.72
C LEU A 173 -1.42 6.02 19.05
N ALA A 174 -0.43 5.98 18.15
CA ALA A 174 0.89 6.58 18.33
C ALA A 174 0.87 8.12 18.32
N GLU A 175 -0.04 8.74 17.57
CA GLU A 175 -0.22 10.20 17.58
C GLU A 175 -0.89 10.71 18.86
N GLY A 176 -1.46 9.83 19.70
CA GLY A 176 -2.09 10.21 20.97
C GLY A 176 -3.32 11.12 20.84
N LYS A 177 -3.79 11.37 19.62
CA LYS A 177 -5.00 12.18 19.35
C LYS A 177 -6.23 11.31 19.53
N GLN A 178 -6.77 11.31 20.74
CA GLN A 178 -7.98 10.57 21.09
C GLN A 178 -9.22 11.27 20.49
N GLY A 179 -9.79 10.73 19.41
CA GLY A 179 -11.06 11.19 18.86
C GLY A 179 -11.47 10.48 17.58
N GLY A 180 -12.78 10.25 17.39
CA GLY A 180 -13.35 9.55 16.22
C GLY A 180 -13.12 10.22 14.86
N GLN A 181 -12.46 11.39 14.82
CA GLN A 181 -12.00 12.04 13.59
C GLN A 181 -10.73 11.40 13.00
N PHE A 182 -9.96 10.63 13.79
CA PHE A 182 -8.67 10.08 13.37
C PHE A 182 -8.74 8.59 13.03
N TYR A 183 -9.39 7.78 13.87
CA TYR A 183 -9.61 6.36 13.61
C TYR A 183 -10.76 5.83 14.47
N THR A 184 -11.65 5.03 13.87
CA THR A 184 -12.71 4.31 14.58
C THR A 184 -12.39 2.82 14.56
N PRO A 185 -12.29 2.14 15.73
CA PRO A 185 -12.02 0.71 15.78
C PRO A 185 -13.00 -0.13 14.96
N LYS A 186 -12.46 -1.16 14.29
CA LYS A 186 -13.23 -2.08 13.43
C LYS A 186 -14.44 -2.70 14.12
N SER A 187 -14.35 -3.02 15.41
CA SER A 187 -15.47 -3.56 16.19
C SER A 187 -16.68 -2.63 16.24
N ILE A 188 -16.45 -1.31 16.35
CA ILE A 188 -17.50 -0.29 16.38
C ILE A 188 -18.07 -0.08 14.98
N VAL A 189 -17.20 0.04 13.96
CA VAL A 189 -17.63 0.19 12.56
C VAL A 189 -18.48 -1.00 12.12
N SER A 190 -18.00 -2.22 12.36
CA SER A 190 -18.75 -3.44 12.01
C SER A 190 -20.08 -3.52 12.74
N LEU A 191 -20.13 -3.14 14.03
CA LEU A 191 -21.39 -3.11 14.78
C LEU A 191 -22.38 -2.13 14.14
N LEU A 192 -21.95 -0.90 13.86
CA LEU A 192 -22.82 0.12 13.25
C LEU A 192 -23.30 -0.29 11.86
N VAL A 193 -22.42 -0.80 11.01
CA VAL A 193 -22.77 -1.27 9.66
C VAL A 193 -23.74 -2.46 9.73
N ASN A 194 -23.50 -3.41 10.63
CA ASN A 194 -24.40 -4.55 10.83
C ASN A 194 -25.77 -4.13 11.40
N MET A 195 -25.83 -3.04 12.18
CA MET A 195 -27.11 -2.51 12.68
C MET A 195 -27.88 -1.71 11.60
N LEU A 196 -27.17 -1.02 10.72
CA LEU A 196 -27.77 -0.19 9.68
C LEU A 196 -28.15 -0.97 8.42
N GLU A 197 -27.52 -2.12 8.17
CA GLU A 197 -27.77 -3.00 7.03
C GLU A 197 -27.92 -2.24 5.69
N PRO A 198 -26.91 -1.45 5.25
CA PRO A 198 -27.03 -0.56 4.10
C PRO A 198 -26.95 -1.34 2.76
N TYR A 199 -27.97 -2.13 2.44
CA TYR A 199 -28.01 -2.94 1.21
C TYR A 199 -28.26 -2.09 -0.06
N LYS A 200 -29.01 -0.99 0.05
CA LYS A 200 -29.34 -0.08 -1.05
C LYS A 200 -29.55 1.34 -0.53
N GLY A 201 -29.09 2.33 -1.29
CA GLY A 201 -29.24 3.75 -0.95
C GLY A 201 -27.93 4.51 -1.08
N ARG A 202 -27.92 5.75 -0.57
CA ARG A 202 -26.69 6.56 -0.46
C ARG A 202 -26.19 6.46 0.98
N VAL A 203 -24.93 6.05 1.15
CA VAL A 203 -24.25 6.01 2.45
C VAL A 203 -23.50 7.32 2.64
N PHE A 204 -23.66 7.95 3.80
CA PHE A 204 -23.00 9.19 4.19
C PHE A 204 -22.48 9.08 5.62
#